data_AF-A0A9D2RP56-F1
#
_entry.id   AF-A0A9D2RP56-F1
#
_cell.length_a   1.000
_cell.length_b   1.000
_cell.length_c   1.000
_cell.angle_alpha   90.00
_cell.angle_beta   90.00
_cell.angle_gamma   90.00
#
_symmetry.space_group_name_H-M   'P 1'
#
loop_
_entity.id
_entity.type
_entity.pdbx_description
1 polymer ?
#
loop_
_entity_poly.entity_id
_entity_poly.type
_entity_poly.pdbx_seq_one_letter_code
_entity_poly.pdbx_strand_id
1 'polypeptide(L)'
;MSQSPSSSSIVQIKLTDPGEGLTEAEIIDIKVSVGDTIAINDAVIEVETAKSAVELPSHVGGTVTAILIAVGDEVPVGTPLLEVDTAGGPAPAPEEPDVPVGEEVTGDSETASAAPAGDGDTPAAAATGEGEDTAAEAADAEPKNLVGYGSREQGPRRRRRRLPAQDDTAQVPIDRILAKPPVRKLARDLGVALADILATGPGGTVTREDVLAAQQRAYSGDTAAPDAHYFPEESPQAPEGLGGAMKTTRDQPFAGVTSDERTTRVPIRSVRKRTAEAMVASAFTAPHVTVFNEIDMTATTKIIDQLRASREWQDVKISPLVVIAKALLVAIRRNPEVNASWDEKAGEIVYKHFVNLGIAAATPRGLIVPNVKDAHLMTLRELAEGIDDLAKTARAGRTALSDTREGTITITNFGVFGIDSGTPILNPGESVILGVGAIKEKPWVVDGQVVPRQIAQLALSFDHRLIDGALGSELLRDISAVLEDPALGLVWG
;
A
#
# COMPACT_ATOMS: atom_id res chain seq x y z
N MET A 1 76.03 -20.06 -16.08
CA MET A 1 74.79 -19.25 -15.96
C MET A 1 74.43 -19.21 -14.49
N SER A 2 74.17 -18.04 -13.92
CA SER A 2 73.62 -17.87 -12.58
C SER A 2 72.81 -16.59 -12.60
N GLN A 3 71.49 -16.68 -12.43
CA GLN A 3 70.62 -15.51 -12.32
C GLN A 3 70.63 -15.02 -10.87
N SER A 4 70.66 -13.70 -10.69
CA SER A 4 70.39 -13.07 -9.40
C SER A 4 68.89 -13.20 -9.07
N PRO A 5 68.50 -13.32 -7.79
CA PRO A 5 67.09 -13.23 -7.41
C PRO A 5 66.59 -11.81 -7.66
N SER A 6 65.55 -11.67 -8.48
CA SER A 6 64.78 -10.43 -8.62
C SER A 6 63.96 -10.19 -7.35
N SER A 7 64.08 -9.02 -6.75
CA SER A 7 63.31 -8.61 -5.57
C SER A 7 61.88 -8.24 -5.98
N SER A 8 60.91 -9.11 -5.70
CA SER A 8 59.48 -8.79 -5.80
C SER A 8 59.11 -7.72 -4.78
N SER A 9 58.45 -6.66 -5.23
CA SER A 9 58.01 -5.53 -4.40
C SER A 9 56.48 -5.53 -4.37
N ILE A 10 55.95 -6.33 -3.45
CA ILE A 10 54.50 -6.45 -3.22
C ILE A 10 54.00 -5.16 -2.55
N VAL A 11 53.02 -4.52 -3.18
CA VAL A 11 52.33 -3.32 -2.70
C VAL A 11 50.85 -3.66 -2.46
N GLN A 12 50.30 -3.20 -1.34
CA GLN A 12 48.89 -3.39 -1.00
C GLN A 12 48.06 -2.18 -1.44
N ILE A 13 47.06 -2.41 -2.29
CA ILE A 13 46.04 -1.40 -2.59
C ILE A 13 45.00 -1.42 -1.48
N LYS A 14 44.69 -0.24 -0.94
CA LYS A 14 43.80 -0.04 0.21
C LYS A 14 42.60 0.81 -0.20
N LEU A 15 41.48 0.64 0.50
CA LEU A 15 40.34 1.53 0.36
C LEU A 15 40.74 2.94 0.85
N THR A 16 40.83 3.89 -0.07
CA THR A 16 40.99 5.32 0.24
C THR A 16 39.63 6.00 0.22
N ASP A 17 39.41 7.02 1.06
CA ASP A 17 38.22 7.88 0.93
C ASP A 17 38.32 8.65 -0.42
N PRO A 18 37.35 8.52 -1.33
CA PRO A 18 37.30 9.30 -2.58
C PRO A 18 37.01 10.79 -2.38
N GLY A 19 36.88 11.26 -1.13
CA GLY A 19 36.63 12.65 -0.76
C GLY A 19 35.22 12.93 -0.28
N GLU A 20 34.45 11.89 0.07
CA GLU A 20 33.05 12.02 0.53
C GLU A 20 32.91 12.06 2.06
N GLY A 21 33.98 11.78 2.82
CA GLY A 21 33.94 11.63 4.27
C GLY A 21 33.49 10.25 4.72
N LEU A 22 33.86 9.21 3.97
CA LEU A 22 33.44 7.82 4.18
C LEU A 22 34.20 7.15 5.33
N THR A 23 33.50 6.37 6.15
CA THR A 23 34.08 5.49 7.17
C THR A 23 34.27 4.07 6.67
N GLU A 24 33.36 3.60 5.83
CA GLU A 24 33.29 2.25 5.25
C GLU A 24 32.54 2.26 3.89
N ALA A 25 32.72 1.23 3.07
CA ALA A 25 32.02 1.05 1.80
C ALA A 25 31.73 -0.44 1.50
N GLU A 26 30.67 -0.73 0.73
CA GLU A 26 30.30 -2.11 0.32
C GLU A 26 30.92 -2.44 -1.05
N ILE A 27 31.53 -3.63 -1.20
CA ILE A 27 32.15 -4.06 -2.47
C ILE A 27 31.06 -4.53 -3.46
N ILE A 28 30.86 -3.80 -4.56
CA ILE A 28 29.90 -4.16 -5.61
C ILE A 28 30.50 -5.19 -6.58
N ASP A 29 31.71 -4.94 -7.06
CA ASP A 29 32.37 -5.76 -8.09
C ASP A 29 33.90 -5.68 -7.99
N ILE A 30 34.59 -6.70 -8.48
CA ILE A 30 36.05 -6.80 -8.50
C ILE A 30 36.47 -7.06 -9.95
N LYS A 31 36.99 -6.04 -10.61
CA LYS A 31 37.20 -5.98 -12.07
C LYS A 31 38.47 -6.72 -12.54
N VAL A 32 39.24 -7.28 -11.62
CA VAL A 32 40.55 -7.92 -11.86
C VAL A 32 40.67 -9.26 -11.14
N SER A 33 41.39 -10.20 -11.76
CA SER A 33 41.69 -11.54 -11.25
C SER A 33 43.14 -11.65 -10.76
N VAL A 34 43.41 -12.63 -9.89
CA VAL A 34 44.78 -12.99 -9.51
C VAL A 34 45.54 -13.51 -10.72
N GLY A 35 46.65 -12.86 -11.06
CA GLY A 35 47.45 -13.08 -12.26
C GLY A 35 47.30 -12.00 -13.34
N ASP A 36 46.31 -11.11 -13.24
CA ASP A 36 46.13 -10.02 -14.21
C ASP A 36 47.20 -8.93 -14.02
N THR A 37 47.60 -8.30 -15.14
CA THR A 37 48.52 -7.16 -15.14
C THR A 37 47.73 -5.86 -15.29
N ILE A 38 47.91 -4.95 -14.33
CA ILE A 38 47.23 -3.65 -14.25
C ILE A 38 48.21 -2.50 -14.46
N ALA A 39 47.75 -1.40 -15.04
CA ALA A 39 48.43 -0.13 -15.13
C ALA A 39 48.06 0.82 -13.97
N ILE A 40 48.77 1.93 -13.87
CA ILE A 40 48.37 3.05 -13.00
C ILE A 40 47.09 3.68 -13.59
N ASN A 41 46.14 3.97 -12.72
CA ASN A 41 44.78 4.46 -12.98
C ASN A 41 43.77 3.44 -13.56
N ASP A 42 44.13 2.17 -13.75
CA ASP A 42 43.15 1.13 -14.10
C ASP A 42 42.16 0.89 -12.95
N ALA A 43 40.86 0.83 -13.25
CA ALA A 43 39.81 0.57 -12.26
C ALA A 43 39.84 -0.90 -11.81
N VAL A 44 40.13 -1.15 -10.53
CA VAL A 44 40.31 -2.52 -10.00
C VAL A 44 39.07 -3.05 -9.26
N ILE A 45 38.32 -2.18 -8.59
CA ILE A 45 37.20 -2.53 -7.70
C ILE A 45 36.12 -1.44 -7.83
N GLU A 46 34.85 -1.83 -7.78
CA GLU A 46 33.71 -0.91 -7.71
C GLU A 46 33.05 -1.00 -6.32
N VAL A 47 32.81 0.14 -5.67
CA VAL A 47 32.27 0.21 -4.29
C VAL A 47 31.01 1.07 -4.20
N GLU A 48 30.02 0.67 -3.40
CA GLU A 48 28.82 1.47 -3.12
C GLU A 48 29.10 2.43 -1.96
N THR A 49 29.07 3.73 -2.25
CA THR A 49 28.98 4.78 -1.23
C THR A 49 27.52 5.05 -0.88
N ALA A 50 27.27 5.85 0.16
CA ALA A 50 25.90 6.25 0.52
C ALA A 50 25.14 7.01 -0.61
N LYS A 51 25.84 7.49 -1.65
CA LYS A 51 25.28 8.31 -2.74
C LYS A 51 25.42 7.68 -4.14
N SER A 52 26.53 6.99 -4.41
CA SER A 52 26.89 6.50 -5.76
C SER A 52 27.71 5.22 -5.70
N ALA A 53 27.73 4.45 -6.80
CA ALA A 53 28.84 3.54 -7.07
C ALA A 53 30.07 4.36 -7.50
N VAL A 54 31.25 4.00 -7.01
CA VAL A 54 32.52 4.66 -7.35
C VAL A 54 33.56 3.59 -7.70
N GLU A 55 34.25 3.79 -8.82
CA GLU A 55 35.36 2.94 -9.23
C GLU A 55 36.65 3.36 -8.52
N LEU A 56 37.36 2.43 -7.89
CA LEU A 56 38.64 2.67 -7.25
C LEU A 56 39.78 2.39 -8.24
N PRO A 57 40.51 3.41 -8.71
CA PRO A 57 41.66 3.23 -9.59
C PRO A 57 42.89 2.71 -8.85
N SER A 58 43.73 1.94 -9.55
CA SER A 58 45.02 1.51 -9.05
C SER A 58 46.02 2.66 -9.00
N HIS A 59 46.70 2.85 -7.86
CA HIS A 59 47.81 3.81 -7.74
C HIS A 59 49.18 3.20 -8.10
N VAL A 60 49.25 1.93 -8.53
CA VAL A 60 50.47 1.23 -8.96
C VAL A 60 50.23 0.34 -10.17
N GLY A 61 51.21 0.25 -11.07
CA GLY A 61 51.23 -0.76 -12.14
C GLY A 61 51.97 -2.02 -11.70
N GLY A 62 51.47 -3.20 -12.09
CA GLY A 62 52.07 -4.48 -11.71
C GLY A 62 51.14 -5.67 -11.94
N THR A 63 51.44 -6.83 -11.35
CA THR A 63 50.62 -8.06 -11.46
C THR A 63 49.90 -8.34 -10.14
N VAL A 64 48.59 -8.58 -10.18
CA VAL A 64 47.77 -8.88 -8.99
C VAL A 64 48.16 -10.26 -8.42
N THR A 65 48.69 -10.30 -7.21
CA THR A 65 49.15 -11.55 -6.54
C THR A 65 48.12 -12.14 -5.59
N ALA A 66 47.24 -11.32 -5.01
CA ALA A 66 46.17 -11.77 -4.12
C ALA A 66 45.02 -10.76 -4.09
N ILE A 67 43.80 -11.26 -3.85
CA ILE A 67 42.60 -10.46 -3.56
C ILE A 67 42.17 -10.86 -2.14
N LEU A 68 41.95 -9.88 -1.27
CA LEU A 68 41.80 -10.05 0.18
C LEU A 68 40.36 -9.87 0.69
N ILE A 69 39.42 -9.61 -0.24
CA ILE A 69 38.01 -9.27 -0.01
C ILE A 69 37.09 -10.11 -0.92
N ALA A 70 35.81 -10.18 -0.58
CA ALA A 70 34.75 -10.71 -1.43
C ALA A 70 33.75 -9.62 -1.85
N VAL A 71 33.02 -9.88 -2.94
CA VAL A 71 31.86 -9.06 -3.35
C VAL A 71 30.75 -9.19 -2.29
N GLY A 72 30.23 -8.05 -1.82
CA GLY A 72 29.29 -7.95 -0.72
C GLY A 72 29.91 -7.84 0.69
N ASP A 73 31.24 -7.71 0.81
CA ASP A 73 31.88 -7.32 2.07
C ASP A 73 31.72 -5.80 2.32
N GLU A 74 31.54 -5.42 3.59
CA GLU A 74 31.47 -4.04 4.07
C GLU A 74 32.80 -3.68 4.74
N VAL A 75 33.56 -2.76 4.15
CA VAL A 75 35.01 -2.62 4.39
C VAL A 75 35.36 -1.20 4.90
N PRO A 76 36.03 -1.05 6.06
CA PRO A 76 36.48 0.25 6.56
C PRO A 76 37.59 0.89 5.72
N VAL A 77 37.61 2.22 5.64
CA VAL A 77 38.68 2.98 4.97
C VAL A 77 40.05 2.69 5.60
N GLY A 78 41.06 2.48 4.76
CA GLY A 78 42.43 2.08 5.12
C GLY A 78 42.70 0.57 5.08
N THR A 79 41.66 -0.27 4.93
CA THR A 79 41.80 -1.73 4.82
C THR A 79 42.42 -2.14 3.47
N PRO A 80 43.38 -3.08 3.41
CA PRO A 80 43.92 -3.60 2.16
C PRO A 80 42.92 -4.51 1.43
N LEU A 81 42.77 -4.29 0.13
CA LEU A 81 41.79 -4.96 -0.73
C LEU A 81 42.45 -6.00 -1.65
N LEU A 82 43.61 -5.67 -2.21
CA LEU A 82 44.40 -6.58 -3.06
C LEU A 82 45.89 -6.28 -2.97
N GLU A 83 46.71 -7.24 -3.41
CA GLU A 83 48.17 -7.16 -3.43
C GLU A 83 48.69 -7.23 -4.87
N VAL A 84 49.72 -6.43 -5.17
CA VAL A 84 50.30 -6.27 -6.52
C VAL A 84 51.82 -6.40 -6.45
N ASP A 85 52.42 -7.30 -7.22
CA ASP A 85 53.88 -7.27 -7.42
C ASP A 85 54.24 -6.24 -8.50
N THR A 86 55.01 -5.23 -8.10
CA THR A 86 55.43 -4.12 -8.96
C THR A 86 56.72 -4.41 -9.73
N ALA A 87 57.38 -5.55 -9.51
CA ALA A 87 58.68 -5.88 -10.11
C ALA A 87 58.67 -6.25 -11.62
N GLY A 88 57.55 -6.06 -12.32
CA GLY A 88 57.38 -6.46 -13.73
C GLY A 88 56.65 -5.47 -14.66
N GLY A 89 56.24 -4.29 -14.17
CA GLY A 89 55.52 -3.27 -14.97
C GLY A 89 56.43 -2.23 -15.66
N PRO A 90 56.00 -1.60 -16.76
CA PRO A 90 56.80 -0.61 -17.50
C PRO A 90 56.91 0.74 -16.78
N ALA A 91 57.97 1.49 -17.10
CA ALA A 91 58.26 2.81 -16.52
C ALA A 91 57.30 3.92 -17.01
N PRO A 92 57.03 4.96 -16.19
CA PRO A 92 56.10 6.03 -16.53
C PRO A 92 56.64 6.99 -17.61
N ALA A 93 55.70 7.61 -18.32
CA ALA A 93 55.89 8.65 -19.34
C ALA A 93 55.01 9.88 -18.97
N PRO A 94 55.29 11.09 -19.49
CA PRO A 94 55.25 12.29 -18.64
C PRO A 94 53.88 12.94 -18.38
N GLU A 95 53.84 13.76 -17.34
CA GLU A 95 52.79 14.72 -17.04
C GLU A 95 52.75 15.87 -18.07
N GLU A 96 51.55 16.35 -18.39
CA GLU A 96 51.29 17.67 -18.99
C GLU A 96 50.37 18.49 -18.05
N PRO A 97 50.40 19.83 -18.10
CA PRO A 97 50.46 20.63 -16.86
C PRO A 97 49.15 21.25 -16.36
N ASP A 98 49.19 21.68 -15.10
CA ASP A 98 48.17 22.48 -14.41
C ASP A 98 47.71 23.73 -15.19
N VAL A 99 46.41 24.00 -15.14
CA VAL A 99 45.81 25.31 -15.41
C VAL A 99 45.44 25.98 -14.07
N PRO A 100 45.99 27.17 -13.75
CA PRO A 100 45.83 27.76 -12.42
C PRO A 100 44.48 28.44 -12.20
N VAL A 101 44.02 28.42 -10.94
CA VAL A 101 42.88 29.20 -10.45
C VAL A 101 43.26 30.69 -10.38
N GLY A 102 42.32 31.59 -10.73
CA GLY A 102 42.46 33.05 -10.57
C GLY A 102 41.38 33.63 -9.67
N GLU A 103 41.77 34.55 -8.77
CA GLU A 103 40.89 35.24 -7.82
C GLU A 103 40.16 36.47 -8.41
N GLU A 104 39.21 37.01 -7.64
CA GLU A 104 38.40 38.20 -7.92
C GLU A 104 39.22 39.50 -7.96
N VAL A 105 38.81 40.47 -8.80
CA VAL A 105 38.85 41.91 -8.47
C VAL A 105 37.61 42.60 -9.05
N THR A 106 37.10 43.62 -8.35
CA THR A 106 35.90 44.41 -8.68
C THR A 106 36.12 45.49 -9.76
N GLY A 107 35.02 45.97 -10.36
CA GLY A 107 34.99 47.15 -11.24
C GLY A 107 33.56 47.67 -11.41
N ASP A 108 33.35 48.98 -11.27
CA ASP A 108 32.04 49.62 -11.06
C ASP A 108 31.58 50.55 -12.23
N SER A 109 30.30 50.93 -12.15
CA SER A 109 29.66 52.18 -12.65
C SER A 109 28.77 52.14 -13.90
N GLU A 110 27.69 52.94 -13.80
CA GLU A 110 26.53 53.01 -14.69
C GLU A 110 26.71 53.93 -15.91
N THR A 111 25.77 53.87 -16.87
CA THR A 111 24.83 54.96 -17.24
C THR A 111 24.10 54.62 -18.56
N ALA A 112 22.90 55.11 -18.91
CA ALA A 112 21.75 55.65 -18.14
C ALA A 112 20.56 55.82 -19.12
N SER A 113 19.31 55.88 -18.60
CA SER A 113 18.13 56.64 -19.12
C SER A 113 16.84 56.05 -18.54
N ALA A 114 16.37 56.47 -17.36
CA ALA A 114 15.63 57.72 -17.10
C ALA A 114 14.15 57.71 -17.60
N ALA A 115 13.23 57.76 -16.64
CA ALA A 115 11.80 58.08 -16.83
C ALA A 115 11.53 59.56 -16.51
N PRO A 116 10.34 60.07 -16.84
CA PRO A 116 9.35 60.41 -15.79
C PRO A 116 7.91 60.05 -16.22
N ALA A 117 6.84 60.04 -15.43
CA ALA A 117 6.50 60.11 -14.00
C ALA A 117 5.02 60.61 -13.96
N GLY A 118 4.21 60.24 -12.97
CA GLY A 118 2.84 60.76 -12.83
C GLY A 118 1.95 59.90 -11.93
N ASP A 119 1.40 60.52 -10.88
CA ASP A 119 0.58 59.90 -9.83
C ASP A 119 -0.91 59.73 -10.24
N GLY A 120 -1.67 58.88 -9.52
CA GLY A 120 -3.14 58.86 -9.69
C GLY A 120 -3.88 57.70 -9.02
N ASP A 121 -4.51 58.00 -7.88
CA ASP A 121 -5.35 57.15 -7.01
C ASP A 121 -6.62 56.51 -7.64
N THR A 122 -7.05 55.38 -7.05
CA THR A 122 -8.38 54.72 -6.93
C THR A 122 -9.53 54.99 -7.96
N PRO A 123 -10.24 53.94 -8.46
CA PRO A 123 -11.20 54.06 -9.58
C PRO A 123 -12.66 54.43 -9.19
N ALA A 124 -13.39 55.04 -10.13
CA ALA A 124 -14.85 55.24 -10.06
C ALA A 124 -15.53 55.46 -11.44
N ALA A 125 -16.85 55.14 -11.53
CA ALA A 125 -17.80 55.48 -12.60
C ALA A 125 -17.59 54.84 -14.01
N ALA A 126 -18.60 54.57 -14.85
CA ALA A 126 -20.08 54.38 -14.75
C ALA A 126 -20.56 53.72 -16.10
N ALA A 127 -21.85 53.48 -16.46
CA ALA A 127 -23.15 53.87 -15.90
C ALA A 127 -24.31 52.91 -16.31
N THR A 128 -25.46 53.16 -15.68
CA THR A 128 -26.91 52.98 -16.03
C THR A 128 -27.39 52.43 -17.39
N GLY A 129 -28.64 51.94 -17.51
CA GLY A 129 -29.79 51.93 -16.59
C GLY A 129 -30.72 50.70 -16.78
N GLU A 130 -31.60 50.33 -15.82
CA GLU A 130 -32.93 50.93 -15.48
C GLU A 130 -34.09 50.36 -16.36
N GLY A 131 -35.30 50.07 -15.87
CA GLY A 131 -35.90 50.18 -14.51
C GLY A 131 -36.37 48.83 -13.92
N GLU A 132 -36.84 48.73 -12.66
CA GLU A 132 -38.17 49.14 -12.11
C GLU A 132 -39.33 48.27 -12.63
N ASP A 133 -40.26 47.71 -11.83
CA ASP A 133 -40.59 47.75 -10.38
C ASP A 133 -41.29 46.39 -10.00
N THR A 134 -41.77 45.96 -8.81
CA THR A 134 -42.22 46.58 -7.53
C THR A 134 -42.02 45.63 -6.33
N ALA A 135 -42.12 46.19 -5.11
CA ALA A 135 -42.19 45.56 -3.77
C ALA A 135 -43.40 44.58 -3.57
N ALA A 136 -43.60 43.87 -2.44
CA ALA A 136 -43.03 43.98 -1.08
C ALA A 136 -42.98 42.59 -0.37
N GLU A 137 -41.94 42.24 0.39
CA GLU A 137 -41.79 42.42 1.87
C GLU A 137 -42.66 41.43 2.69
N ALA A 138 -42.13 40.31 3.21
CA ALA A 138 -41.41 40.10 4.49
C ALA A 138 -42.33 40.14 5.75
N ALA A 139 -42.09 39.48 6.89
CA ALA A 139 -41.01 38.62 7.42
C ALA A 139 -41.65 37.57 8.40
N ASP A 140 -41.02 36.77 9.27
CA ASP A 140 -39.61 36.49 9.66
C ASP A 140 -39.53 35.13 10.42
N ALA A 141 -38.34 34.74 10.87
CA ALA A 141 -38.03 33.90 12.04
C ALA A 141 -38.37 32.39 12.06
N GLU A 142 -37.34 31.59 11.77
CA GLU A 142 -37.05 30.30 12.43
C GLU A 142 -36.66 30.49 13.93
N PRO A 143 -36.49 29.45 14.81
CA PRO A 143 -36.02 28.08 14.51
C PRO A 143 -36.55 26.90 15.39
N LYS A 144 -35.94 25.71 15.19
CA LYS A 144 -35.80 24.52 16.08
C LYS A 144 -36.86 23.41 16.04
N ASN A 145 -36.50 22.35 15.33
CA ASN A 145 -36.39 20.95 15.78
C ASN A 145 -37.33 20.45 16.91
N LEU A 146 -38.15 19.44 16.59
CA LEU A 146 -38.03 18.14 17.26
C LEU A 146 -38.61 17.00 16.40
N VAL A 147 -38.11 15.77 16.59
CA VAL A 147 -38.52 14.59 15.81
C VAL A 147 -39.93 14.15 16.23
N GLY A 148 -40.89 14.18 15.30
CA GLY A 148 -42.28 13.76 15.50
C GLY A 148 -42.64 12.46 14.75
N TYR A 149 -43.37 11.57 15.41
CA TYR A 149 -43.76 10.26 14.86
C TYR A 149 -44.78 10.38 13.71
N GLY A 150 -44.52 9.68 12.59
CA GLY A 150 -45.54 9.37 11.58
C GLY A 150 -46.46 8.22 12.05
N SER A 151 -47.77 8.36 11.81
CA SER A 151 -48.80 7.43 12.31
C SER A 151 -48.86 6.09 11.58
N ARG A 152 -49.31 5.04 12.29
CA ARG A 152 -49.63 3.73 11.69
C ARG A 152 -50.97 3.75 10.97
N GLU A 153 -50.98 3.31 9.71
CA GLU A 153 -52.18 2.79 9.04
C GLU A 153 -52.23 1.25 9.06
N GLN A 154 -53.41 0.67 8.82
CA GLN A 154 -53.68 -0.75 9.10
C GLN A 154 -54.00 -1.56 7.82
N GLY A 155 -53.06 -2.39 7.37
CA GLY A 155 -53.27 -3.36 6.28
C GLY A 155 -54.05 -4.62 6.71
N PRO A 156 -54.91 -5.20 5.84
CA PRO A 156 -55.76 -6.34 6.20
C PRO A 156 -55.00 -7.68 6.31
N ARG A 157 -55.36 -8.48 7.32
CA ARG A 157 -54.71 -9.78 7.63
C ARG A 157 -55.12 -10.90 6.67
N ARG A 158 -54.17 -11.47 5.92
CA ARG A 158 -54.34 -12.79 5.25
C ARG A 158 -54.22 -13.95 6.25
N ARG A 159 -55.02 -15.00 6.03
CA ARG A 159 -55.20 -16.17 6.91
C ARG A 159 -54.11 -17.23 6.64
N ARG A 160 -53.19 -17.48 7.57
CA ARG A 160 -52.17 -18.56 7.43
C ARG A 160 -52.80 -19.95 7.64
N ARG A 161 -52.31 -20.92 6.86
CA ARG A 161 -52.67 -22.36 6.90
C ARG A 161 -51.92 -23.05 8.05
N ARG A 162 -52.57 -24.00 8.72
CA ARG A 162 -52.00 -24.77 9.85
C ARG A 162 -51.22 -25.99 9.33
N LEU A 163 -50.07 -26.26 9.94
CA LEU A 163 -49.32 -27.52 9.85
C LEU A 163 -49.36 -28.21 11.22
N PRO A 164 -49.15 -29.54 11.31
CA PRO A 164 -49.16 -30.27 12.57
C PRO A 164 -47.92 -29.93 13.43
N ALA A 165 -48.01 -30.20 14.73
CA ALA A 165 -46.91 -29.98 15.66
C ALA A 165 -45.91 -31.15 15.65
N GLN A 166 -44.65 -30.84 15.95
CA GLN A 166 -43.71 -31.75 16.57
C GLN A 166 -43.42 -31.23 17.98
N ASP A 167 -43.23 -32.13 18.94
CA ASP A 167 -42.74 -31.77 20.26
C ASP A 167 -41.25 -31.46 20.20
N ASP A 168 -40.85 -30.29 20.69
CA ASP A 168 -39.45 -30.00 21.03
C ASP A 168 -39.41 -28.97 22.17
N THR A 169 -38.62 -29.25 23.21
CA THR A 169 -38.59 -28.49 24.46
C THR A 169 -37.54 -27.38 24.42
N ALA A 170 -37.63 -26.51 23.43
CA ALA A 170 -36.77 -25.33 23.29
C ALA A 170 -37.33 -24.14 24.11
N GLN A 171 -36.54 -23.66 25.08
CA GLN A 171 -36.89 -22.46 25.85
C GLN A 171 -36.69 -21.19 25.00
N VAL A 172 -37.64 -20.26 25.04
CA VAL A 172 -37.54 -18.93 24.43
C VAL A 172 -37.94 -17.88 25.45
N PRO A 173 -37.10 -16.87 25.76
CA PRO A 173 -37.50 -15.75 26.61
C PRO A 173 -38.69 -15.01 26.00
N ILE A 174 -39.83 -14.99 26.69
CA ILE A 174 -41.06 -14.37 26.18
C ILE A 174 -41.08 -12.89 26.56
N ASP A 175 -40.82 -12.04 25.57
CA ASP A 175 -40.76 -10.56 25.62
C ASP A 175 -42.08 -9.87 26.05
N ARG A 176 -43.07 -10.63 26.53
CA ARG A 176 -44.37 -10.15 27.01
C ARG A 176 -45.04 -11.15 27.96
N ILE A 177 -44.87 -10.95 29.27
CA ILE A 177 -45.51 -11.74 30.33
C ILE A 177 -47.02 -11.91 30.08
N LEU A 178 -47.48 -13.14 29.82
CA LEU A 178 -48.89 -13.50 29.69
C LEU A 178 -49.42 -14.01 31.04
N ALA A 179 -50.32 -13.26 31.68
CA ALA A 179 -50.93 -13.63 32.95
C ALA A 179 -52.34 -13.03 33.07
N LYS A 180 -53.31 -13.83 33.54
CA LYS A 180 -54.70 -13.41 33.75
C LYS A 180 -54.81 -12.44 34.95
N PRO A 181 -55.75 -11.47 34.97
CA PRO A 181 -55.82 -10.47 36.04
C PRO A 181 -55.85 -11.02 37.49
N PRO A 182 -56.55 -12.12 37.82
CA PRO A 182 -56.50 -12.70 39.16
C PRO A 182 -55.11 -13.23 39.56
N VAL A 183 -54.33 -13.74 38.60
CA VAL A 183 -52.94 -14.20 38.81
C VAL A 183 -52.02 -12.99 39.01
N ARG A 184 -52.21 -11.92 38.23
CA ARG A 184 -51.48 -10.64 38.41
C ARG A 184 -51.83 -9.90 39.70
N LYS A 185 -53.00 -10.18 40.29
CA LYS A 185 -53.31 -9.71 41.65
C LYS A 185 -52.57 -10.58 42.67
N LEU A 186 -52.76 -11.90 42.62
CA LEU A 186 -52.12 -12.86 43.53
C LEU A 186 -50.60 -12.68 43.62
N ALA A 187 -49.91 -12.52 42.49
CA ALA A 187 -48.45 -12.31 42.49
C ALA A 187 -48.03 -11.04 43.24
N ARG A 188 -48.77 -9.93 43.08
CA ARG A 188 -48.53 -8.69 43.84
C ARG A 188 -48.92 -8.81 45.31
N ASP A 189 -50.07 -9.44 45.59
CA ASP A 189 -50.55 -9.69 46.96
C ASP A 189 -49.57 -10.59 47.76
N LEU A 190 -48.76 -11.42 47.07
CA LEU A 190 -47.74 -12.31 47.65
C LEU A 190 -46.29 -11.83 47.45
N GLY A 191 -46.06 -10.65 46.88
CA GLY A 191 -44.72 -10.07 46.66
C GLY A 191 -43.85 -10.74 45.58
N VAL A 192 -44.41 -11.63 44.76
CA VAL A 192 -43.66 -12.36 43.71
C VAL A 192 -43.71 -11.59 42.39
N ALA A 193 -42.54 -11.32 41.80
CA ALA A 193 -42.45 -10.66 40.49
C ALA A 193 -42.76 -11.65 39.35
N LEU A 194 -43.70 -11.28 38.47
CA LEU A 194 -44.20 -12.15 37.39
C LEU A 194 -43.18 -12.46 36.27
N ALA A 195 -42.02 -11.80 36.25
CA ALA A 195 -40.95 -12.06 35.29
C ALA A 195 -40.20 -13.35 35.64
N ASP A 196 -40.04 -13.62 36.93
CA ASP A 196 -39.19 -14.69 37.47
C ASP A 196 -39.96 -16.01 37.66
N ILE A 197 -41.16 -16.10 37.07
CA ILE A 197 -42.09 -17.22 37.20
C ILE A 197 -42.15 -17.98 35.89
N LEU A 198 -41.63 -19.20 35.90
CA LEU A 198 -41.77 -20.15 34.80
C LEU A 198 -43.27 -20.41 34.52
N ALA A 199 -43.75 -19.97 33.36
CA ALA A 199 -45.15 -20.05 32.97
C ALA A 199 -45.50 -21.45 32.41
N THR A 200 -46.16 -22.29 33.20
CA THR A 200 -46.52 -23.66 32.78
C THR A 200 -47.83 -23.74 31.98
N GLY A 201 -48.64 -22.68 32.04
CA GLY A 201 -49.98 -22.68 31.44
C GLY A 201 -49.99 -22.55 29.90
N PRO A 202 -51.09 -22.97 29.24
CA PRO A 202 -51.16 -23.02 27.78
C PRO A 202 -50.73 -21.74 27.08
N GLY A 203 -49.82 -21.87 26.11
CA GLY A 203 -49.28 -20.75 25.35
C GLY A 203 -48.33 -19.84 26.14
N GLY A 204 -47.67 -20.34 27.19
CA GLY A 204 -46.76 -19.55 28.03
C GLY A 204 -47.49 -18.60 28.98
N THR A 205 -48.66 -19.02 29.49
CA THR A 205 -49.47 -18.19 30.40
C THR A 205 -49.20 -18.58 31.86
N VAL A 206 -48.76 -17.63 32.69
CA VAL A 206 -48.55 -17.83 34.12
C VAL A 206 -49.88 -18.22 34.81
N THR A 207 -49.87 -19.36 35.50
CA THR A 207 -51.00 -19.93 36.23
C THR A 207 -51.07 -19.45 37.68
N ARG A 208 -52.08 -19.90 38.45
CA ARG A 208 -52.12 -19.68 39.90
C ARG A 208 -51.10 -20.58 40.62
N GLU A 209 -50.97 -21.84 40.18
CA GLU A 209 -50.00 -22.77 40.75
C GLU A 209 -48.56 -22.26 40.59
N ASP A 210 -48.19 -21.69 39.42
CA ASP A 210 -46.84 -21.17 39.16
C ASP A 210 -46.44 -20.08 40.18
N VAL A 211 -47.37 -19.18 40.53
CA VAL A 211 -47.15 -18.11 41.52
C VAL A 211 -46.96 -18.68 42.93
N LEU A 212 -47.72 -19.70 43.31
CA LEU A 212 -47.60 -20.34 44.63
C LEU A 212 -46.31 -21.18 44.73
N ALA A 213 -45.90 -21.85 43.66
CA ALA A 213 -44.63 -22.58 43.58
C ALA A 213 -43.41 -21.65 43.53
N ALA A 214 -43.53 -20.45 42.97
CA ALA A 214 -42.53 -19.40 43.09
C ALA A 214 -42.46 -18.83 44.51
N GLN A 215 -43.61 -18.55 45.14
CA GLN A 215 -43.68 -18.11 46.54
C GLN A 215 -43.03 -19.13 47.50
N GLN A 216 -43.34 -20.42 47.34
CA GLN A 216 -42.76 -21.48 48.18
C GLN A 216 -41.23 -21.56 48.05
N ARG A 217 -40.69 -21.51 46.83
CA ARG A 217 -39.22 -21.46 46.62
C ARG A 217 -38.58 -20.24 47.28
N ALA A 218 -39.19 -19.06 47.18
CA ALA A 218 -38.72 -17.85 47.85
C ALA A 218 -38.72 -17.98 49.39
N TYR A 219 -39.67 -18.71 49.98
CA TYR A 219 -39.69 -19.00 51.43
C TYR A 219 -38.75 -20.13 51.86
N SER A 220 -38.40 -21.06 50.98
CA SER A 220 -37.48 -22.17 51.29
C SER A 220 -36.02 -21.73 51.49
N GLY A 221 -35.67 -20.48 51.17
CA GLY A 221 -34.29 -19.98 51.24
C GLY A 221 -33.36 -20.58 50.18
N ASP A 222 -33.89 -21.40 49.28
CA ASP A 222 -33.18 -22.03 48.17
C ASP A 222 -32.92 -21.01 47.06
N THR A 223 -31.99 -20.11 47.36
CA THR A 223 -31.46 -19.11 46.44
C THR A 223 -30.53 -19.79 45.44
N ALA A 224 -31.12 -20.56 44.52
CA ALA A 224 -30.55 -20.72 43.19
C ALA A 224 -30.23 -19.31 42.67
N ALA A 225 -28.94 -18.99 42.60
CA ALA A 225 -28.51 -17.63 42.26
C ALA A 225 -29.05 -17.26 40.87
N PRO A 226 -29.57 -16.03 40.66
CA PRO A 226 -29.91 -15.58 39.31
C PRO A 226 -28.63 -15.65 38.47
N ASP A 227 -28.68 -16.36 37.34
CA ASP A 227 -27.50 -16.90 36.65
C ASP A 227 -26.33 -15.91 36.59
N ALA A 228 -25.34 -16.13 37.47
CA ALA A 228 -24.05 -15.44 37.43
C ALA A 228 -23.27 -15.78 36.15
N HIS A 229 -23.76 -16.76 35.38
CA HIS A 229 -23.17 -17.33 34.19
C HIS A 229 -23.70 -16.74 32.86
N TYR A 230 -24.12 -15.46 32.83
CA TYR A 230 -24.29 -14.76 31.54
C TYR A 230 -22.99 -14.78 30.72
N PHE A 231 -21.87 -14.60 31.41
CA PHE A 231 -20.58 -15.12 30.97
C PHE A 231 -20.39 -16.47 31.67
N PRO A 232 -20.28 -17.61 30.96
CA PRO A 232 -19.81 -18.84 31.60
C PRO A 232 -18.46 -18.57 32.26
N GLU A 233 -18.14 -19.24 33.37
CA GLU A 233 -16.82 -19.07 34.00
C GLU A 233 -15.73 -19.36 32.96
N GLU A 234 -14.84 -18.39 32.72
CA GLU A 234 -13.74 -18.55 31.78
C GLU A 234 -12.71 -19.54 32.34
N SER A 235 -13.03 -20.82 32.14
CA SER A 235 -12.05 -21.90 32.02
C SER A 235 -10.93 -21.38 31.10
N PRO A 236 -9.66 -21.32 31.55
CA PRO A 236 -8.60 -20.63 30.83
C PRO A 236 -8.51 -21.06 29.35
N GLN A 237 -8.95 -20.19 28.43
CA GLN A 237 -8.97 -20.47 27.00
C GLN A 237 -7.54 -20.61 26.42
N ALA A 238 -6.53 -20.19 27.17
CA ALA A 238 -5.14 -20.46 26.88
C ALA A 238 -4.81 -21.94 27.21
N PRO A 239 -4.61 -22.82 26.20
CA PRO A 239 -4.20 -24.21 26.45
C PRO A 239 -2.95 -24.30 27.33
N GLU A 240 -2.95 -25.28 28.24
CA GLU A 240 -1.81 -25.58 29.11
C GLU A 240 -0.55 -25.78 28.26
N GLY A 241 0.48 -24.96 28.52
CA GLY A 241 1.69 -24.88 27.69
C GLY A 241 1.89 -23.55 26.95
N LEU A 242 0.91 -22.64 26.92
CA LEU A 242 1.08 -21.28 26.36
C LEU A 242 2.07 -20.37 27.12
N GLY A 243 2.58 -20.82 28.28
CA GLY A 243 3.77 -20.24 28.91
C GLY A 243 5.07 -20.51 28.13
N GLY A 244 5.06 -21.47 27.21
CA GLY A 244 6.09 -21.65 26.20
C GLY A 244 6.04 -20.50 25.17
N ALA A 245 7.20 -19.92 24.89
CA ALA A 245 7.35 -18.66 24.17
C ALA A 245 6.48 -18.51 22.90
N MET A 246 5.97 -17.29 22.68
CA MET A 246 5.32 -16.86 21.44
C MET A 246 6.11 -17.35 20.22
N LYS A 247 5.40 -17.90 19.21
CA LYS A 247 5.99 -18.34 17.93
C LYS A 247 6.71 -17.17 17.26
N THR A 248 8.02 -17.12 17.47
CA THR A 248 8.90 -16.01 17.13
C THR A 248 9.99 -16.53 16.21
N THR A 249 10.42 -15.70 15.27
CA THR A 249 11.55 -16.03 14.39
C THR A 249 12.86 -15.79 15.15
N ARG A 250 13.11 -16.59 16.19
CA ARG A 250 14.37 -16.55 16.95
C ARG A 250 15.55 -17.02 16.11
N ASP A 251 15.31 -18.07 15.34
CA ASP A 251 16.26 -18.72 14.45
C ASP A 251 16.09 -18.18 13.02
N GLN A 252 16.29 -16.86 12.86
CA GLN A 252 16.39 -16.24 11.53
C GLN A 252 17.78 -16.57 10.94
N PRO A 253 17.87 -17.14 9.72
CA PRO A 253 19.14 -17.61 9.14
C PRO A 253 20.01 -16.48 8.56
N PHE A 254 19.96 -15.27 9.14
CA PHE A 254 20.67 -14.10 8.65
C PHE A 254 21.88 -13.76 9.54
N ALA A 255 23.03 -13.45 8.94
CA ALA A 255 24.23 -13.09 9.68
C ALA A 255 24.03 -11.81 10.53
N GLY A 256 24.54 -11.79 11.75
CA GLY A 256 24.42 -10.66 12.67
C GLY A 256 23.08 -10.53 13.40
N VAL A 257 22.20 -11.55 13.32
CA VAL A 257 21.03 -11.65 14.19
C VAL A 257 21.46 -11.98 15.62
N THR A 258 20.90 -11.28 16.60
CA THR A 258 21.12 -11.59 18.04
C THR A 258 19.78 -11.79 18.74
N SER A 259 19.64 -12.92 19.45
CA SER A 259 18.41 -13.30 20.17
C SER A 259 18.66 -13.47 21.67
N ASP A 260 17.71 -13.01 22.49
CA ASP A 260 17.69 -13.17 23.95
C ASP A 260 16.37 -13.84 24.42
N GLU A 261 16.14 -13.93 25.73
CA GLU A 261 14.93 -14.56 26.32
C GLU A 261 13.60 -13.86 25.98
N ARG A 262 13.64 -12.62 25.48
CA ARG A 262 12.46 -11.80 25.16
C ARG A 262 12.48 -11.16 23.77
N THR A 263 13.64 -10.94 23.16
CA THR A 263 13.77 -10.20 21.89
C THR A 263 14.68 -10.89 20.87
N THR A 264 14.48 -10.58 19.58
CA THR A 264 15.39 -10.92 18.49
C THR A 264 15.64 -9.66 17.68
N ARG A 265 16.91 -9.29 17.52
CA ARG A 265 17.36 -8.13 16.76
C ARG A 265 17.89 -8.61 15.41
N VAL A 266 17.37 -8.05 14.33
CA VAL A 266 17.77 -8.36 12.95
C VAL A 266 18.30 -7.07 12.31
N PRO A 267 19.56 -7.02 11.84
CA PRO A 267 20.09 -5.85 11.13
C PRO A 267 19.26 -5.51 9.88
N ILE A 268 19.05 -4.22 9.63
CA ILE A 268 18.34 -3.74 8.43
C ILE A 268 19.37 -3.58 7.30
N ARG A 269 19.32 -4.46 6.29
CA ARG A 269 20.27 -4.47 5.16
C ARG A 269 19.60 -4.31 3.79
N SER A 270 20.42 -3.88 2.83
CA SER A 270 20.19 -3.92 1.37
C SER A 270 18.75 -3.52 0.98
N VAL A 271 17.99 -4.39 0.32
CA VAL A 271 16.60 -4.13 -0.13
C VAL A 271 15.72 -3.57 0.99
N ARG A 272 15.73 -4.15 2.20
CA ARG A 272 14.87 -3.67 3.30
C ARG A 272 15.26 -2.26 3.78
N LYS A 273 16.55 -1.94 3.77
CA LYS A 273 17.07 -0.59 4.07
C LYS A 273 16.57 0.40 3.01
N ARG A 274 16.83 0.12 1.74
CA ARG A 274 16.42 0.97 0.60
C ARG A 274 14.89 1.14 0.50
N THR A 275 14.09 0.09 0.75
CA THR A 275 12.62 0.22 0.80
C THR A 275 12.14 1.11 1.95
N ALA A 276 12.76 1.01 3.14
CA ALA A 276 12.41 1.88 4.26
C ALA A 276 12.76 3.35 3.97
N GLU A 277 13.96 3.60 3.44
CA GLU A 277 14.41 4.94 2.98
C GLU A 277 13.43 5.51 1.93
N ALA A 278 13.06 4.73 0.92
CA ALA A 278 12.14 5.14 -0.15
C ALA A 278 10.71 5.42 0.35
N MET A 279 10.17 4.60 1.24
CA MET A 279 8.82 4.79 1.79
C MET A 279 8.75 6.00 2.74
N VAL A 280 9.80 6.23 3.55
CA VAL A 280 9.90 7.44 4.39
C VAL A 280 10.03 8.69 3.52
N ALA A 281 10.93 8.68 2.52
CA ALA A 281 11.07 9.80 1.60
C ALA A 281 9.74 10.13 0.90
N SER A 282 9.08 9.12 0.31
CA SER A 282 7.78 9.26 -0.34
C SER A 282 6.73 9.86 0.61
N ALA A 283 6.52 9.26 1.78
CA ALA A 283 5.47 9.66 2.73
C ALA A 283 5.63 11.07 3.33
N PHE A 284 6.84 11.64 3.30
CA PHE A 284 7.11 13.01 3.80
C PHE A 284 7.33 14.06 2.69
N THR A 285 7.69 13.66 1.46
CA THR A 285 7.89 14.60 0.34
C THR A 285 6.68 14.72 -0.59
N ALA A 286 5.93 13.63 -0.80
CA ALA A 286 4.69 13.64 -1.58
C ALA A 286 3.48 13.74 -0.64
N PRO A 287 2.67 14.82 -0.72
CA PRO A 287 1.40 14.93 0.01
C PRO A 287 0.38 13.93 -0.55
N HIS A 288 0.35 12.73 0.03
CA HIS A 288 -0.55 11.66 -0.39
C HIS A 288 -2.01 12.00 -0.07
N VAL A 289 -2.88 11.91 -1.09
CA VAL A 289 -4.32 11.80 -0.91
C VAL A 289 -4.79 10.48 -1.52
N THR A 290 -5.67 9.78 -0.81
CA THR A 290 -6.30 8.54 -1.30
C THR A 290 -7.81 8.76 -1.48
N VAL A 291 -8.32 8.47 -2.67
CA VAL A 291 -9.76 8.38 -2.96
C VAL A 291 -10.17 6.92 -3.15
N PHE A 292 -11.42 6.59 -2.82
CA PHE A 292 -11.93 5.22 -2.85
C PHE A 292 -13.21 5.13 -3.67
N ASN A 293 -13.41 3.99 -4.35
CA ASN A 293 -14.70 3.65 -4.95
C ASN A 293 -14.99 2.15 -4.77
N GLU A 294 -16.26 1.77 -4.65
CA GLU A 294 -16.71 0.37 -4.59
C GLU A 294 -17.54 0.08 -5.84
N ILE A 295 -17.16 -0.97 -6.60
CA ILE A 295 -17.59 -1.20 -7.99
C ILE A 295 -18.16 -2.60 -8.21
N ASP A 296 -19.13 -2.71 -9.13
CA ASP A 296 -19.68 -3.99 -9.58
C ASP A 296 -18.83 -4.63 -10.69
N MET A 297 -17.87 -5.47 -10.30
CA MET A 297 -17.03 -6.23 -11.23
C MET A 297 -17.74 -7.41 -11.90
N THR A 298 -19.05 -7.63 -11.72
CA THR A 298 -19.77 -8.80 -12.26
C THR A 298 -19.68 -8.91 -13.79
N ALA A 299 -19.62 -7.79 -14.51
CA ALA A 299 -19.39 -7.79 -15.96
C ALA A 299 -17.94 -8.21 -16.30
N THR A 300 -16.96 -7.66 -15.59
CA THR A 300 -15.53 -8.01 -15.72
C THR A 300 -15.27 -9.49 -15.41
N THR A 301 -15.81 -10.04 -14.31
CA THR A 301 -15.59 -11.46 -13.95
C THR A 301 -16.18 -12.39 -15.00
N LYS A 302 -17.39 -12.10 -15.51
CA LYS A 302 -18.01 -12.85 -16.61
C LYS A 302 -17.16 -12.85 -17.87
N ILE A 303 -16.56 -11.72 -18.25
CA ILE A 303 -15.67 -11.64 -19.41
C ILE A 303 -14.36 -12.41 -19.17
N ILE A 304 -13.77 -12.33 -17.97
CA ILE A 304 -12.58 -13.10 -17.61
C ILE A 304 -12.84 -14.62 -17.75
N ASP A 305 -13.99 -15.11 -17.30
CA ASP A 305 -14.34 -16.53 -17.41
C ASP A 305 -14.69 -16.95 -18.86
N GLN A 306 -15.26 -16.05 -19.67
CA GLN A 306 -15.41 -16.26 -21.12
C GLN A 306 -14.05 -16.33 -21.83
N LEU A 307 -13.09 -15.47 -21.48
CA LEU A 307 -11.73 -15.50 -22.03
C LEU A 307 -11.02 -16.80 -21.64
N ARG A 308 -11.10 -17.23 -20.37
CA ARG A 308 -10.56 -18.53 -19.89
C ARG A 308 -11.13 -19.74 -20.62
N ALA A 309 -12.38 -19.67 -21.07
CA ALA A 309 -13.02 -20.72 -21.86
C ALA A 309 -12.65 -20.67 -23.36
N SER A 310 -12.07 -19.57 -23.85
CA SER A 310 -11.63 -19.44 -25.25
C SER A 310 -10.37 -20.26 -25.52
N ARG A 311 -10.24 -20.76 -26.76
CA ARG A 311 -9.05 -21.46 -27.23
C ARG A 311 -7.83 -20.53 -27.37
N GLU A 312 -8.07 -19.26 -27.66
CA GLU A 312 -7.04 -18.24 -27.93
C GLU A 312 -6.24 -17.83 -26.68
N TRP A 313 -6.74 -18.22 -25.49
CA TRP A 313 -6.20 -17.86 -24.19
C TRP A 313 -5.74 -19.09 -23.37
N GLN A 314 -5.72 -20.30 -23.95
CA GLN A 314 -5.34 -21.51 -23.20
C GLN A 314 -3.89 -21.47 -22.68
N ASP A 315 -2.99 -20.81 -23.42
CA ASP A 315 -1.58 -20.63 -23.05
C ASP A 315 -1.33 -19.35 -22.22
N VAL A 316 -2.34 -18.49 -22.00
CA VAL A 316 -2.19 -17.15 -21.42
C VAL A 316 -3.09 -16.94 -20.21
N LYS A 317 -2.47 -16.67 -19.05
CA LYS A 317 -3.13 -16.59 -17.76
C LYS A 317 -3.89 -15.27 -17.53
N ILE A 318 -5.08 -15.16 -18.12
CA ILE A 318 -5.98 -14.03 -17.84
C ILE A 318 -6.47 -14.04 -16.37
N SER A 319 -6.30 -12.90 -15.70
CA SER A 319 -6.67 -12.69 -14.31
C SER A 319 -7.27 -11.29 -14.10
N PRO A 320 -8.01 -11.03 -13.00
CA PRO A 320 -8.61 -9.72 -12.76
C PRO A 320 -7.59 -8.58 -12.75
N LEU A 321 -6.37 -8.83 -12.25
CA LEU A 321 -5.28 -7.84 -12.26
C LEU A 321 -4.93 -7.36 -13.69
N VAL A 322 -5.01 -8.22 -14.70
CA VAL A 322 -4.73 -7.86 -16.10
C VAL A 322 -5.83 -6.96 -16.67
N VAL A 323 -7.11 -7.24 -16.34
CA VAL A 323 -8.22 -6.40 -16.81
C VAL A 323 -8.22 -5.05 -16.10
N ILE A 324 -7.93 -5.02 -14.78
CA ILE A 324 -7.73 -3.78 -14.02
C ILE A 324 -6.53 -2.99 -14.55
N ALA A 325 -5.43 -3.66 -14.89
CA ALA A 325 -4.28 -3.03 -15.54
C ALA A 325 -4.65 -2.40 -16.89
N LYS A 326 -5.41 -3.10 -17.75
CA LYS A 326 -5.86 -2.51 -19.02
C LYS A 326 -6.85 -1.36 -18.79
N ALA A 327 -7.78 -1.46 -17.83
CA ALA A 327 -8.69 -0.38 -17.47
C ALA A 327 -7.95 0.88 -16.98
N LEU A 328 -6.93 0.71 -16.14
CA LEU A 328 -6.03 1.78 -15.70
C LEU A 328 -5.31 2.43 -16.89
N LEU A 329 -4.71 1.64 -17.79
CA LEU A 329 -4.03 2.16 -18.98
C LEU A 329 -4.97 2.89 -19.95
N VAL A 330 -6.23 2.45 -20.05
CA VAL A 330 -7.29 3.13 -20.82
C VAL A 330 -7.67 4.46 -20.18
N ALA A 331 -7.83 4.50 -18.85
CA ALA A 331 -8.16 5.73 -18.12
C ALA A 331 -7.00 6.75 -18.14
N ILE A 332 -5.74 6.31 -18.05
CA ILE A 332 -4.55 7.18 -18.17
C ILE A 332 -4.49 7.85 -19.55
N ARG A 333 -4.83 7.16 -20.64
CA ARG A 333 -4.88 7.77 -21.99
C ARG A 333 -5.90 8.92 -22.10
N ARG A 334 -6.96 8.90 -21.27
CA ARG A 334 -7.98 9.94 -21.20
C ARG A 334 -7.61 11.09 -20.26
N ASN A 335 -6.73 10.83 -19.29
CA ASN A 335 -6.29 11.75 -18.24
C ASN A 335 -4.75 11.82 -18.23
N PRO A 336 -4.06 12.15 -19.34
CA PRO A 336 -2.62 11.93 -19.51
C PRO A 336 -1.72 12.68 -18.52
N GLU A 337 -2.17 13.81 -18.00
CA GLU A 337 -1.50 14.63 -16.98
C GLU A 337 -1.24 13.87 -15.66
N VAL A 338 -1.97 12.78 -15.38
CA VAL A 338 -1.73 11.95 -14.19
C VAL A 338 -0.43 11.16 -14.26
N ASN A 339 0.19 11.01 -15.43
CA ASN A 339 1.42 10.24 -15.64
C ASN A 339 2.64 11.18 -15.62
N ALA A 340 2.95 11.73 -14.45
CA ALA A 340 3.97 12.75 -14.24
C ALA A 340 4.91 12.43 -13.08
N SER A 341 5.87 13.31 -12.81
CA SER A 341 6.67 13.32 -11.58
C SER A 341 7.12 14.73 -11.23
N TRP A 342 7.20 15.03 -9.93
CA TRP A 342 7.63 16.31 -9.39
C TRP A 342 9.15 16.32 -9.18
N ASP A 343 9.88 17.15 -9.93
CA ASP A 343 11.32 17.38 -9.69
C ASP A 343 11.52 18.67 -8.89
N GLU A 344 11.69 18.49 -7.58
CA GLU A 344 11.90 19.59 -6.63
C GLU A 344 13.29 20.24 -6.72
N LYS A 345 14.25 19.59 -7.40
CA LYS A 345 15.61 20.14 -7.60
C LYS A 345 15.69 21.01 -8.85
N ALA A 346 15.01 20.61 -9.92
CA ALA A 346 14.84 21.43 -11.12
C ALA A 346 13.77 22.53 -10.93
N GLY A 347 12.77 22.28 -10.08
CA GLY A 347 11.58 23.12 -9.96
C GLY A 347 10.53 22.84 -11.05
N GLU A 348 10.49 21.60 -11.55
CA GLU A 348 9.77 21.22 -12.77
C GLU A 348 8.75 20.10 -12.55
N ILE A 349 7.71 20.07 -13.38
CA ILE A 349 6.78 18.94 -13.51
C ILE A 349 7.15 18.16 -14.77
N VAL A 350 7.66 16.94 -14.60
CA VAL A 350 8.08 16.07 -15.69
C VAL A 350 6.90 15.17 -16.10
N TYR A 351 6.18 15.57 -17.14
CA TYR A 351 5.16 14.73 -17.78
C TYR A 351 5.83 13.61 -18.58
N LYS A 352 5.37 12.36 -18.39
CA LYS A 352 5.97 11.17 -19.01
C LYS A 352 5.09 10.72 -20.18
N HIS A 353 5.68 10.64 -21.37
CA HIS A 353 4.98 10.19 -22.58
C HIS A 353 5.01 8.66 -22.81
N PHE A 354 5.44 7.91 -21.79
CA PHE A 354 5.43 6.45 -21.71
C PHE A 354 4.83 6.01 -20.38
N VAL A 355 4.22 4.83 -20.31
CA VAL A 355 3.75 4.23 -19.05
C VAL A 355 4.49 2.93 -18.77
N ASN A 356 5.33 2.94 -17.74
CA ASN A 356 5.96 1.74 -17.20
C ASN A 356 5.14 1.30 -15.98
N LEU A 357 4.28 0.28 -16.19
CA LEU A 357 3.27 -0.12 -15.21
C LEU A 357 3.87 -1.02 -14.13
N GLY A 358 4.10 -0.46 -12.94
CA GLY A 358 4.56 -1.19 -11.76
C GLY A 358 3.51 -2.19 -11.24
N ILE A 359 3.94 -3.39 -10.87
CA ILE A 359 3.12 -4.41 -10.21
C ILE A 359 3.79 -4.77 -8.89
N ALA A 360 3.21 -4.31 -7.77
CA ALA A 360 3.78 -4.54 -6.45
C ALA A 360 3.74 -6.02 -6.07
N ALA A 361 4.90 -6.64 -5.89
CA ALA A 361 5.09 -8.07 -5.68
C ALA A 361 5.77 -8.36 -4.34
N ALA A 362 5.09 -9.09 -3.46
CA ALA A 362 5.68 -9.62 -2.24
C ALA A 362 6.61 -10.81 -2.59
N THR A 363 7.89 -10.70 -2.23
CA THR A 363 8.92 -11.73 -2.48
C THR A 363 9.64 -12.11 -1.18
N PRO A 364 10.38 -13.24 -1.14
CA PRO A 364 11.19 -13.62 0.02
C PRO A 364 12.26 -12.58 0.41
N ARG A 365 12.69 -11.71 -0.51
CA ARG A 365 13.66 -10.63 -0.26
C ARG A 365 13.02 -9.33 0.24
N GLY A 366 11.70 -9.21 0.18
CA GLY A 366 10.93 -8.01 0.51
C GLY A 366 9.85 -7.70 -0.51
N LEU A 367 9.19 -6.54 -0.36
CA LEU A 367 8.34 -5.96 -1.38
C LEU A 367 9.23 -5.36 -2.48
N ILE A 368 8.97 -5.71 -3.74
CA ILE A 368 9.57 -5.05 -4.91
C ILE A 368 8.48 -4.69 -5.91
N VAL A 369 8.75 -3.71 -6.77
CA VAL A 369 7.81 -3.25 -7.80
C VAL A 369 8.48 -3.37 -9.18
N PRO A 370 8.52 -4.57 -9.78
CA PRO A 370 8.83 -4.70 -11.20
C PRO A 370 7.75 -4.01 -12.05
N ASN A 371 8.13 -3.42 -13.17
CA ASN A 371 7.25 -2.71 -14.09
C ASN A 371 7.26 -3.28 -15.52
N VAL A 372 6.09 -3.30 -16.15
CA VAL A 372 5.91 -3.63 -17.56
C VAL A 372 6.25 -2.38 -18.37
N LYS A 373 7.35 -2.41 -19.12
CA LYS A 373 7.76 -1.29 -19.97
C LYS A 373 6.74 -1.01 -21.07
N ASP A 374 6.49 0.26 -21.35
CA ASP A 374 5.59 0.74 -22.40
C ASP A 374 4.18 0.11 -22.41
N ALA A 375 3.67 -0.31 -21.26
CA ALA A 375 2.41 -1.05 -21.12
C ALA A 375 1.20 -0.38 -21.79
N HIS A 376 1.19 0.96 -21.89
CA HIS A 376 0.18 1.74 -22.62
C HIS A 376 0.03 1.38 -24.11
N LEU A 377 1.04 0.79 -24.75
CA LEU A 377 0.99 0.33 -26.14
C LEU A 377 0.45 -1.10 -26.29
N MET A 378 0.43 -1.89 -25.21
CA MET A 378 0.16 -3.32 -25.27
C MET A 378 -1.33 -3.67 -25.48
N THR A 379 -1.55 -4.77 -26.19
CA THR A 379 -2.81 -5.51 -26.19
C THR A 379 -3.06 -6.17 -24.82
N LEU A 380 -4.31 -6.60 -24.57
CA LEU A 380 -4.64 -7.33 -23.34
C LEU A 380 -3.86 -8.64 -23.19
N ARG A 381 -3.43 -9.26 -24.30
CA ARG A 381 -2.73 -10.56 -24.31
C ARG A 381 -1.25 -10.39 -23.96
N GLU A 382 -0.56 -9.44 -24.59
CA GLU A 382 0.83 -9.09 -24.26
C GLU A 382 0.96 -8.59 -22.81
N LEU A 383 -0.01 -7.80 -22.35
CA LEU A 383 -0.08 -7.34 -20.96
C LEU A 383 -0.29 -8.51 -19.97
N ALA A 384 -1.05 -9.54 -20.35
CA ALA A 384 -1.23 -10.74 -19.53
C ALA A 384 0.07 -11.57 -19.43
N GLU A 385 0.77 -11.73 -20.56
CA GLU A 385 2.04 -12.44 -20.66
C GLU A 385 3.12 -11.72 -19.84
N GLY A 386 3.28 -10.41 -20.04
CA GLY A 386 4.23 -9.57 -19.29
C GLY A 386 3.98 -9.55 -17.78
N ILE A 387 2.73 -9.40 -17.33
CA ILE A 387 2.41 -9.41 -15.88
C ILE A 387 2.70 -10.78 -15.25
N ASP A 388 2.41 -11.91 -15.92
CA ASP A 388 2.72 -13.22 -15.34
C ASP A 388 4.22 -13.53 -15.36
N ASP A 389 4.98 -13.06 -16.35
CA ASP A 389 6.44 -13.21 -16.42
C ASP A 389 7.19 -12.34 -15.39
N LEU A 390 6.77 -11.09 -15.17
CA LEU A 390 7.25 -10.31 -14.03
C LEU A 390 6.93 -11.02 -12.71
N ALA A 391 5.71 -11.53 -12.56
CA ALA A 391 5.32 -12.25 -11.35
C ALA A 391 6.14 -13.55 -11.16
N LYS A 392 6.46 -14.30 -12.23
CA LYS A 392 7.33 -15.49 -12.16
C LYS A 392 8.74 -15.09 -11.72
N THR A 393 9.29 -14.04 -12.31
CA THR A 393 10.66 -13.57 -12.09
C THR A 393 10.87 -13.01 -10.68
N ALA A 394 9.89 -12.23 -10.19
CA ALA A 394 9.87 -11.74 -8.81
C ALA A 394 9.74 -12.87 -7.78
N ARG A 395 8.84 -13.84 -8.00
CA ARG A 395 8.71 -15.02 -7.13
C ARG A 395 9.97 -15.89 -7.12
N ALA A 396 10.71 -15.93 -8.24
CA ALA A 396 12.00 -16.60 -8.33
C ALA A 396 13.18 -15.79 -7.75
N GLY A 397 12.96 -14.55 -7.30
CA GLY A 397 14.00 -13.68 -6.74
C GLY A 397 15.04 -13.19 -7.76
N ARG A 398 14.70 -13.20 -9.06
CA ARG A 398 15.61 -12.92 -10.20
C ARG A 398 15.27 -11.65 -10.99
N THR A 399 14.45 -10.76 -10.44
CA THR A 399 14.12 -9.46 -11.06
C THR A 399 15.39 -8.64 -11.28
N ALA A 400 15.61 -8.14 -12.48
CA ALA A 400 16.75 -7.28 -12.79
C ALA A 400 16.45 -5.81 -12.40
N LEU A 401 17.51 -5.03 -12.18
CA LEU A 401 17.39 -3.64 -11.76
C LEU A 401 16.77 -2.72 -12.85
N SER A 402 16.90 -3.11 -14.12
CA SER A 402 16.16 -2.54 -15.25
C SER A 402 14.64 -2.59 -15.05
N ASP A 403 14.16 -3.68 -14.46
CA ASP A 403 12.74 -4.02 -14.39
C ASP A 403 12.07 -3.26 -13.24
N THR A 404 12.82 -2.76 -12.26
CA THR A 404 12.29 -1.98 -11.13
C THR A 404 12.56 -0.47 -11.27
N ARG A 405 13.51 -0.05 -12.12
CA ARG A 405 13.76 1.36 -12.44
C ARG A 405 12.65 1.96 -13.32
N GLU A 406 12.53 3.28 -13.28
CA GLU A 406 11.67 4.08 -14.18
C GLU A 406 10.18 3.70 -14.15
N GLY A 407 9.66 3.26 -13.00
CA GLY A 407 8.22 3.17 -12.79
C GLY A 407 7.55 4.53 -13.01
N THR A 408 6.32 4.53 -13.53
CA THR A 408 5.53 5.76 -13.67
C THR A 408 4.26 5.72 -12.84
N ILE A 409 3.57 4.57 -12.86
CA ILE A 409 2.32 4.32 -12.16
C ILE A 409 2.33 2.86 -11.70
N THR A 410 1.91 2.59 -10.45
CA THR A 410 1.91 1.23 -9.87
C THR A 410 0.50 0.70 -9.57
N ILE A 411 0.32 -0.61 -9.65
CA ILE A 411 -0.81 -1.34 -9.05
C ILE A 411 -0.30 -2.17 -7.88
N THR A 412 -1.02 -2.14 -6.75
CA THR A 412 -0.82 -3.03 -5.61
C THR A 412 -2.12 -3.78 -5.29
N ASN A 413 -2.04 -5.09 -5.12
CA ASN A 413 -3.21 -5.94 -4.92
C ASN A 413 -3.17 -6.57 -3.52
N PHE A 414 -3.91 -5.98 -2.59
CA PHE A 414 -4.13 -6.53 -1.26
C PHE A 414 -5.32 -7.51 -1.22
N GLY A 415 -6.17 -7.51 -2.25
CA GLY A 415 -7.29 -8.43 -2.42
C GLY A 415 -6.92 -9.92 -2.45
N VAL A 416 -5.70 -10.28 -2.89
CA VAL A 416 -5.20 -11.67 -2.80
C VAL A 416 -5.04 -12.18 -1.36
N PHE A 417 -5.02 -11.28 -0.37
CA PHE A 417 -5.01 -11.60 1.06
C PHE A 417 -6.41 -11.49 1.72
N GLY A 418 -7.46 -11.29 0.92
CA GLY A 418 -8.84 -11.13 1.40
C GLY A 418 -9.18 -9.74 1.95
N ILE A 419 -8.24 -8.79 1.88
CA ILE A 419 -8.40 -7.41 2.36
C ILE A 419 -9.27 -6.59 1.38
N ASP A 420 -10.25 -5.86 1.89
CA ASP A 420 -11.15 -5.04 1.08
C ASP A 420 -10.48 -3.75 0.57
N SER A 421 -9.74 -3.03 1.43
CA SER A 421 -9.14 -1.73 1.08
C SER A 421 -7.91 -1.39 1.94
N GLY A 422 -7.16 -0.39 1.50
CA GLY A 422 -6.02 0.21 2.20
C GLY A 422 -5.54 1.47 1.49
N THR A 423 -4.75 2.30 2.17
CA THR A 423 -4.12 3.51 1.61
C THR A 423 -2.69 3.19 1.14
N PRO A 424 -2.45 2.92 -0.16
CA PRO A 424 -1.10 2.69 -0.65
C PRO A 424 -0.25 3.97 -0.63
N ILE A 425 1.05 3.80 -0.35
CA ILE A 425 2.07 4.85 -0.45
C ILE A 425 2.74 4.74 -1.83
N LEU A 426 2.99 5.86 -2.50
CA LEU A 426 3.65 5.94 -3.81
C LEU A 426 5.09 5.44 -3.72
N ASN A 427 5.61 4.90 -4.83
CA ASN A 427 7.05 4.78 -5.00
C ASN A 427 7.63 6.18 -5.31
N PRO A 428 8.84 6.53 -4.84
CA PRO A 428 9.48 7.80 -5.19
C PRO A 428 9.57 7.99 -6.71
N GLY A 429 9.10 9.15 -7.19
CA GLY A 429 9.06 9.47 -8.62
C GLY A 429 7.85 8.94 -9.38
N GLU A 430 6.88 8.30 -8.72
CA GLU A 430 5.56 7.98 -9.28
C GLU A 430 4.50 8.96 -8.76
N SER A 431 3.53 9.31 -9.61
CA SER A 431 2.42 10.22 -9.29
C SER A 431 1.17 9.50 -8.79
N VAL A 432 0.99 8.23 -9.16
CA VAL A 432 -0.24 7.45 -8.92
C VAL A 432 0.08 6.00 -8.52
N ILE A 433 -0.63 5.48 -7.50
CA ILE A 433 -0.67 4.06 -7.17
C ILE A 433 -2.11 3.58 -6.91
N LEU A 434 -2.52 2.53 -7.63
CA LEU A 434 -3.85 1.91 -7.54
C LEU A 434 -3.82 0.68 -6.63
N GLY A 435 -4.48 0.78 -5.49
CA GLY A 435 -4.82 -0.32 -4.59
C GLY A 435 -6.05 -1.10 -5.08
N VAL A 436 -5.92 -2.42 -5.13
CA VAL A 436 -6.98 -3.36 -5.57
C VAL A 436 -7.40 -4.27 -4.42
N GLY A 437 -8.67 -4.14 -4.04
CA GLY A 437 -9.34 -4.93 -3.01
C GLY A 437 -9.76 -6.34 -3.43
N ALA A 438 -10.20 -7.11 -2.44
CA ALA A 438 -10.73 -8.45 -2.65
C ALA A 438 -12.09 -8.39 -3.36
N ILE A 439 -12.17 -9.06 -4.52
CA ILE A 439 -13.44 -9.29 -5.22
C ILE A 439 -14.24 -10.31 -4.40
N LYS A 440 -15.42 -9.91 -3.91
CA LYS A 440 -16.28 -10.71 -3.02
C LYS A 440 -17.73 -10.66 -3.49
N GLU A 441 -18.48 -11.73 -3.25
CA GLU A 441 -19.93 -11.68 -3.44
C GLU A 441 -20.57 -10.85 -2.31
N LYS A 442 -21.25 -9.76 -2.67
CA LYS A 442 -21.98 -8.88 -1.74
C LYS A 442 -23.41 -8.63 -2.24
N PRO A 443 -24.38 -8.36 -1.34
CA PRO A 443 -25.70 -7.87 -1.76
C PRO A 443 -25.59 -6.43 -2.30
N TRP A 444 -26.10 -6.20 -3.51
CA TRP A 444 -26.01 -4.92 -4.22
C TRP A 444 -27.36 -4.52 -4.79
N VAL A 445 -27.62 -3.22 -4.94
CA VAL A 445 -28.90 -2.72 -5.50
C VAL A 445 -28.76 -2.53 -7.01
N VAL A 446 -29.56 -3.27 -7.79
CA VAL A 446 -29.66 -3.11 -9.25
C VAL A 446 -31.13 -3.07 -9.62
N ASP A 447 -31.55 -2.09 -10.43
CA ASP A 447 -32.94 -1.85 -10.83
C ASP A 447 -33.94 -1.81 -9.66
N GLY A 448 -33.49 -1.30 -8.51
CA GLY A 448 -34.27 -1.22 -7.27
C GLY A 448 -34.40 -2.54 -6.49
N GLN A 449 -33.71 -3.61 -6.90
CA GLN A 449 -33.73 -4.93 -6.26
C GLN A 449 -32.36 -5.27 -5.65
N VAL A 450 -32.35 -5.91 -4.48
CA VAL A 450 -31.11 -6.42 -3.86
C VAL A 450 -30.76 -7.78 -4.48
N VAL A 451 -29.62 -7.85 -5.15
CA VAL A 451 -29.11 -9.06 -5.83
C VAL A 451 -27.64 -9.31 -5.46
N PRO A 452 -27.15 -10.57 -5.44
CA PRO A 452 -25.72 -10.84 -5.28
C PRO A 452 -24.91 -10.30 -6.47
N ARG A 453 -23.79 -9.65 -6.20
CA ARG A 453 -22.82 -9.14 -7.19
C ARG A 453 -21.39 -9.35 -6.74
N GLN A 454 -20.48 -9.45 -7.71
CA GLN A 454 -19.03 -9.54 -7.49
C GLN A 454 -18.47 -8.14 -7.28
N ILE A 455 -18.44 -7.69 -6.03
CA ILE A 455 -18.06 -6.32 -5.66
C ILE A 455 -16.59 -6.27 -5.24
N ALA A 456 -15.88 -5.22 -5.66
CA ALA A 456 -14.53 -4.92 -5.22
C ALA A 456 -14.40 -3.44 -4.85
N GLN A 457 -13.49 -3.12 -3.92
CA GLN A 457 -13.13 -1.74 -3.61
C GLN A 457 -11.77 -1.40 -4.24
N LEU A 458 -11.70 -0.22 -4.85
CA LEU A 458 -10.48 0.37 -5.38
C LEU A 458 -10.06 1.55 -4.49
N ALA A 459 -8.74 1.75 -4.37
CA ALA A 459 -8.12 2.83 -3.62
C ALA A 459 -7.05 3.50 -4.48
N LEU A 460 -7.28 4.72 -4.94
CA LEU A 460 -6.32 5.46 -5.75
C LEU A 460 -5.58 6.47 -4.87
N SER A 461 -4.29 6.27 -4.62
CA SER A 461 -3.43 7.27 -3.98
C SER A 461 -2.63 8.05 -5.02
N PHE A 462 -2.49 9.36 -4.80
CA PHE A 462 -1.76 10.25 -5.70
C PHE A 462 -1.04 11.40 -4.95
N ASP A 463 -0.04 12.00 -5.61
CA ASP A 463 0.68 13.18 -5.11
C ASP A 463 -0.15 14.45 -5.36
N HIS A 464 -0.67 15.06 -4.30
CA HIS A 464 -1.57 16.21 -4.38
C HIS A 464 -0.84 17.55 -4.72
N ARG A 465 0.45 17.50 -5.08
CA ARG A 465 1.15 18.60 -5.80
C ARG A 465 0.96 18.54 -7.31
N LEU A 466 0.70 17.34 -7.85
CA LEU A 466 0.57 17.06 -9.28
C LEU A 466 -0.89 16.88 -9.70
N ILE A 467 -1.67 16.18 -8.87
CA ILE A 467 -3.02 15.72 -9.17
C ILE A 467 -3.96 16.26 -8.08
N ASP A 468 -4.96 17.05 -8.47
CA ASP A 468 -5.96 17.53 -7.52
C ASP A 468 -7.07 16.48 -7.26
N GLY A 469 -7.93 16.77 -6.27
CA GLY A 469 -9.06 15.90 -5.93
C GLY A 469 -10.10 15.71 -7.05
N ALA A 470 -10.16 16.58 -8.06
CA ALA A 470 -11.05 16.41 -9.20
C ALA A 470 -10.45 15.44 -10.23
N LEU A 471 -9.22 15.69 -10.68
CA LEU A 471 -8.48 14.83 -11.61
C LEU A 471 -8.26 13.42 -11.05
N GLY A 472 -7.90 13.30 -9.77
CA GLY A 472 -7.77 11.99 -9.10
C GLY A 472 -9.11 11.24 -9.01
N SER A 473 -10.22 11.96 -8.83
CA SER A 473 -11.56 11.35 -8.85
C SER A 473 -12.01 10.98 -10.27
N GLU A 474 -11.67 11.77 -11.29
CA GLU A 474 -12.00 11.46 -12.69
C GLU A 474 -11.22 10.23 -13.20
N LEU A 475 -9.92 10.12 -12.87
CA LEU A 475 -9.14 8.92 -13.15
C LEU A 475 -9.77 7.68 -12.49
N LEU A 476 -10.10 7.72 -11.20
CA LEU A 476 -10.72 6.56 -10.52
C LEU A 476 -12.11 6.24 -11.08
N ARG A 477 -12.88 7.25 -11.47
CA ARG A 477 -14.19 7.09 -12.11
C ARG A 477 -14.07 6.41 -13.48
N ASP A 478 -13.12 6.81 -14.31
CA ASP A 478 -12.91 6.19 -15.62
C ASP A 478 -12.43 4.73 -15.50
N ILE A 479 -11.55 4.44 -14.52
CA ILE A 479 -11.15 3.05 -14.18
C ILE A 479 -12.37 2.23 -13.77
N SER A 480 -13.23 2.81 -12.92
CA SER A 480 -14.45 2.16 -12.43
C SER A 480 -15.42 1.87 -13.57
N ALA A 481 -15.70 2.85 -14.43
CA ALA A 481 -16.59 2.71 -15.58
C ALA A 481 -16.17 1.58 -16.52
N VAL A 482 -14.88 1.45 -16.84
CA VAL A 482 -14.36 0.37 -17.70
C VAL A 482 -14.42 -1.02 -17.03
N LEU A 483 -14.50 -1.10 -15.69
CA LEU A 483 -14.61 -2.37 -14.97
C LEU A 483 -16.07 -2.80 -14.74
N GLU A 484 -16.99 -1.84 -14.63
CA GLU A 484 -18.44 -2.07 -14.53
C GLU A 484 -19.08 -2.30 -15.91
N ASP A 485 -18.64 -1.59 -16.96
CA ASP A 485 -18.92 -1.90 -18.36
C ASP A 485 -17.63 -2.01 -19.21
N PRO A 486 -17.04 -3.22 -19.33
CA PRO A 486 -15.88 -3.45 -20.17
C PRO A 486 -16.06 -3.22 -21.67
N ALA A 487 -17.29 -2.97 -22.17
CA ALA A 487 -17.49 -2.53 -23.55
C ALA A 487 -16.92 -1.12 -23.77
N LEU A 488 -16.87 -0.26 -22.73
CA LEU A 488 -16.21 1.06 -22.80
C LEU A 488 -14.70 0.93 -23.11
N GLY A 489 -14.08 -0.17 -22.68
CA GLY A 489 -12.69 -0.50 -23.03
C GLY A 489 -12.43 -0.71 -24.53
N LEU A 490 -13.47 -0.91 -25.35
CA LEU A 490 -13.38 -0.94 -26.82
C LEU A 490 -13.60 0.43 -27.48
N VAL A 491 -14.17 1.39 -26.74
CA VAL A 491 -14.44 2.76 -27.21
C VAL A 491 -13.32 3.72 -26.82
N TRP A 492 -12.60 3.42 -25.74
CA TRP A 492 -11.54 4.26 -25.17
C TRP A 492 -10.11 3.67 -25.30
N GLY A 493 -9.97 2.40 -25.74
CA GLY A 493 -8.75 1.58 -25.55
C GLY A 493 -7.88 1.23 -26.75
#